data_AF-A0A1E1V536-F1
#
_entry.id   AF-A0A1E1V536-F1
#
_cell.length_a   1.000
_cell.length_b   1.000
_cell.length_c   1.000
_cell.angle_alpha   90.00
_cell.angle_beta   90.00
_cell.angle_gamma   90.00
#
_symmetry.space_group_name_H-M   'P 1'
#
loop_
_entity.id
_entity.type
_entity.pdbx_description
1 polymer ?
#
loop_
_entity_poly.entity_id
_entity_poly.type
_entity_poly.pdbx_seq_one_letter_code
_entity_poly.pdbx_strand_id
1 'polypeptide(L)'
;MPYAAPKSIALAAASLFIGLSQAQAQAQPCASNFKSAGVPMLTALTYRTWDLIPNRAPAAVLPALAKGVAADGFDSIQVDKSLGTISALQEVTGSGRPQTLRVTARASGKGTRVDIVFTVQPGQIAEENGTRAAMCKIISSARR
;
A
#
# COMPACT_ATOMS: atom_id res chain seq x y z
N MET A 1 12.82 -36.98 -63.38
CA MET A 1 12.00 -35.78 -63.15
C MET A 1 10.63 -36.26 -62.66
N PRO A 2 10.20 -35.87 -61.45
CA PRO A 2 9.16 -36.56 -60.68
C PRO A 2 7.77 -35.94 -60.84
N TYR A 3 6.73 -36.76 -60.67
CA TYR A 3 5.38 -36.36 -60.27
C TYR A 3 4.79 -37.42 -59.33
N ALA A 4 3.86 -36.96 -58.47
CA ALA A 4 2.94 -37.69 -57.60
C ALA A 4 3.32 -37.82 -56.10
N ALA A 5 2.62 -36.99 -55.31
CA ALA A 5 2.28 -37.18 -53.90
C ALA A 5 1.23 -38.32 -53.74
N PRO A 6 0.61 -38.58 -52.56
CA PRO A 6 0.86 -38.08 -51.20
C PRO A 6 0.91 -39.23 -50.16
N LYS A 7 1.29 -38.95 -48.90
CA LYS A 7 0.81 -39.73 -47.75
C LYS A 7 1.00 -38.98 -46.43
N SER A 8 -0.15 -38.71 -45.80
CA SER A 8 -0.35 -38.64 -44.35
C SER A 8 0.33 -37.49 -43.60
N ILE A 9 -0.37 -36.34 -43.51
CA ILE A 9 -0.15 -35.36 -42.45
C ILE A 9 -1.02 -35.76 -41.26
N ALA A 10 -0.40 -36.37 -40.25
CA ALA A 10 -1.04 -36.57 -38.96
C ALA A 10 -1.00 -35.27 -38.16
N LEU A 11 -2.17 -34.79 -37.74
CA LEU A 11 -2.32 -33.68 -36.80
C LEU A 11 -1.74 -34.08 -35.44
N ALA A 12 -0.71 -33.39 -34.97
CA ALA A 12 -0.31 -33.37 -33.57
C ALA A 12 -0.71 -32.01 -32.98
N ALA A 13 -1.84 -31.98 -32.26
CA ALA A 13 -2.30 -30.81 -31.52
C ALA A 13 -1.44 -30.65 -30.25
N ALA A 14 -0.51 -29.70 -30.27
CA ALA A 14 0.24 -29.28 -29.09
C ALA A 14 -0.57 -28.23 -28.32
N SER A 15 -1.35 -28.68 -27.34
CA SER A 15 -2.10 -27.81 -26.42
C SER A 15 -1.16 -27.19 -25.38
N LEU A 16 -0.57 -26.03 -25.71
CA LEU A 16 0.09 -25.14 -24.76
C LEU A 16 -0.98 -24.47 -23.88
N PHE A 17 -1.35 -25.10 -22.75
CA PHE A 17 -2.11 -24.41 -21.72
C PHE A 17 -1.17 -23.53 -20.90
N ILE A 18 -1.23 -22.24 -21.23
CA ILE A 18 -0.62 -21.10 -20.55
C ILE A 18 -0.97 -21.17 -19.07
N GLY A 19 0.07 -21.25 -18.22
CA GLY A 19 -0.07 -21.15 -16.78
C GLY A 19 -0.70 -19.82 -16.41
N LEU A 20 -1.98 -19.84 -16.01
CA LEU A 20 -2.62 -18.74 -15.31
C LEU A 20 -1.81 -18.51 -14.03
N SER A 21 -0.95 -17.49 -14.06
CA SER A 21 -0.36 -16.94 -12.85
C SER A 21 -1.52 -16.53 -11.97
N GLN A 22 -1.77 -17.34 -10.95
CA GLN A 22 -2.60 -16.98 -9.83
C GLN A 22 -1.96 -15.72 -9.25
N ALA A 23 -2.49 -14.56 -9.63
CA ALA A 23 -2.33 -13.36 -8.84
C ALA A 23 -2.93 -13.72 -7.49
N GLN A 24 -2.08 -14.21 -6.59
CA GLN A 24 -2.43 -14.37 -5.20
C GLN A 24 -2.75 -12.96 -4.73
N ALA A 25 -4.04 -12.60 -4.80
CA ALA A 25 -4.63 -11.58 -3.97
C ALA A 25 -4.53 -12.11 -2.55
N GLN A 26 -3.30 -12.14 -2.01
CA GLN A 26 -3.05 -12.10 -0.59
C GLN A 26 -3.85 -10.88 -0.14
N ALA A 27 -5.02 -11.13 0.45
CA ALA A 27 -5.77 -10.11 1.16
C ALA A 27 -4.74 -9.42 2.06
N GLN A 28 -4.30 -8.24 1.63
CA GLN A 28 -3.13 -7.60 2.21
C GLN A 28 -3.47 -7.38 3.69
N PRO A 29 -2.64 -7.83 4.64
CA PRO A 29 -2.94 -7.67 6.07
C PRO A 29 -3.34 -6.23 6.40
N CYS A 30 -2.74 -5.26 5.71
CA CYS A 30 -3.17 -3.87 5.69
C CYS A 30 -4.67 -3.64 5.46
N ALA A 31 -5.29 -4.18 4.41
CA ALA A 31 -6.71 -3.92 4.13
C ALA A 31 -7.61 -4.54 5.23
N SER A 32 -7.27 -5.72 5.73
CA SER A 32 -8.01 -6.38 6.81
C SER A 32 -7.84 -5.70 8.17
N ASN A 33 -6.69 -5.06 8.42
CA ASN A 33 -6.39 -4.34 9.65
C ASN A 33 -6.91 -2.90 9.65
N PHE A 34 -7.49 -2.45 8.53
CA PHE A 34 -8.02 -1.10 8.41
C PHE A 34 -9.23 -0.88 9.33
N LYS A 35 -9.23 0.25 10.02
CA LYS A 35 -10.31 0.72 10.90
C LYS A 35 -10.52 2.21 10.70
N SER A 36 -11.78 2.62 10.66
CA SER A 36 -12.21 4.02 10.73
C SER A 36 -12.86 4.30 12.09
N ALA A 37 -12.72 5.54 12.57
CA ALA A 37 -13.34 6.02 13.80
C ALA A 37 -13.72 7.49 13.66
N GLY A 38 -14.79 7.90 14.34
CA GLY A 38 -15.35 9.25 14.26
C GLY A 38 -16.64 9.31 13.47
N VAL A 39 -17.34 10.43 13.57
CA VAL A 39 -18.58 10.70 12.84
C VAL A 39 -18.31 11.76 11.79
N PRO A 40 -18.51 11.47 10.49
CA PRO A 40 -18.27 12.44 9.42
C PRO A 40 -18.96 13.77 9.70
N MET A 41 -18.30 14.88 9.37
CA MET A 41 -18.75 16.27 9.58
C MET A 41 -18.85 16.73 11.05
N LEU A 42 -19.08 15.83 12.01
CA LEU A 42 -19.26 16.18 13.43
C LEU A 42 -17.97 16.09 14.24
N THR A 43 -17.16 15.05 14.02
CA THR A 43 -15.88 14.85 14.72
C THR A 43 -14.74 14.67 13.73
N ALA A 44 -13.51 14.63 14.23
CA ALA A 44 -12.38 14.21 13.42
C ALA A 44 -12.59 12.76 12.97
N LEU A 45 -12.25 12.45 11.72
CA LEU A 45 -12.20 11.08 11.22
C LEU A 45 -10.78 10.56 11.36
N THR A 46 -10.62 9.42 12.00
CA THR A 46 -9.33 8.75 12.12
C THR A 46 -9.36 7.41 11.41
N TYR A 47 -8.47 7.25 10.44
CA TYR A 47 -8.24 6.01 9.73
C TYR A 47 -6.93 5.39 10.21
N ARG A 48 -6.96 4.10 10.51
CA ARG A 48 -5.80 3.38 11.06
C ARG A 48 -5.67 2.06 10.35
N THR A 49 -4.45 1.67 10.04
CA THR A 49 -4.14 0.32 9.61
C THR A 49 -2.72 -0.05 9.99
N TRP A 50 -2.39 -1.34 9.89
CA TRP A 50 -1.04 -1.82 10.09
C TRP A 50 -0.78 -3.08 9.27
N ASP A 51 0.50 -3.32 9.00
CA ASP A 51 0.97 -4.53 8.35
C ASP A 51 2.37 -4.90 8.86
N LEU A 52 2.79 -6.13 8.60
CA LEU A 52 4.13 -6.61 8.87
C LEU A 52 4.95 -6.65 7.57
N ILE A 53 6.14 -6.07 7.60
CA ILE A 53 7.16 -6.19 6.57
C ILE A 53 8.15 -7.27 7.04
N PRO A 54 8.06 -8.50 6.51
CA PRO A 54 8.92 -9.60 6.97
C PRO A 54 10.38 -9.37 6.56
N ASN A 55 11.31 -9.85 7.38
CA ASN A 55 12.75 -9.92 7.07
C ASN A 55 13.40 -8.57 6.73
N ARG A 56 12.83 -7.45 7.17
CA ARG A 56 13.44 -6.12 7.04
C ARG A 56 13.45 -5.42 8.38
N ALA A 57 14.59 -4.82 8.71
CA ALA A 57 14.74 -3.99 9.90
C ALA A 57 14.12 -2.60 9.70
N PRO A 58 13.68 -1.92 10.78
CA PRO A 58 13.05 -0.61 10.68
C PRO A 58 13.90 0.43 9.94
N ALA A 59 15.22 0.40 10.12
CA ALA A 59 16.16 1.29 9.45
C ALA A 59 16.15 1.18 7.91
N ALA A 60 15.85 -0.01 7.37
CA ALA A 60 15.70 -0.22 5.93
C ALA A 60 14.29 0.12 5.43
N VAL A 61 13.28 0.00 6.29
CA VAL A 61 11.86 0.22 5.98
C VAL A 61 11.52 1.71 5.98
N LEU A 62 12.00 2.47 6.95
CA LEU A 62 11.63 3.87 7.17
C LEU A 62 11.89 4.78 5.94
N PRO A 63 13.04 4.70 5.24
CA PRO A 63 13.27 5.52 4.04
C PRO A 63 12.33 5.18 2.88
N ALA A 64 11.97 3.89 2.73
CA ALA A 64 11.05 3.45 1.69
C ALA A 64 9.63 3.96 1.97
N LEU A 65 9.18 3.90 3.23
CA LEU A 65 7.92 4.49 3.66
C LEU A 65 7.88 6.00 3.41
N ALA A 66 8.94 6.73 3.72
CA ALA A 66 8.99 8.18 3.48
C ALA A 66 8.85 8.52 2.00
N LYS A 67 9.48 7.74 1.11
CA LYS A 67 9.28 7.86 -0.35
C LYS A 67 7.84 7.54 -0.75
N GLY A 68 7.24 6.51 -0.16
CA GLY A 68 5.84 6.15 -0.38
C GLY A 68 4.89 7.28 0.02
N VAL A 69 5.12 7.91 1.18
CA VAL A 69 4.36 9.07 1.67
C VAL A 69 4.48 10.25 0.71
N ALA A 70 5.69 10.58 0.26
CA ALA A 70 5.92 11.65 -0.72
C ALA A 70 5.21 11.37 -2.06
N ALA A 71 5.29 10.13 -2.55
CA ALA A 71 4.67 9.72 -3.80
C ALA A 71 3.13 9.71 -3.76
N ASP A 72 2.54 9.78 -2.57
CA ASP A 72 1.09 9.85 -2.37
C ASP A 72 0.59 11.30 -2.20
N GLY A 73 1.48 12.30 -2.31
CA GLY A 73 1.12 13.72 -2.30
C GLY A 73 1.01 14.33 -0.90
N PHE A 74 1.73 13.77 0.08
CA PHE A 74 1.90 14.39 1.38
C PHE A 74 3.09 15.37 1.36
N ASP A 75 2.90 16.50 2.03
CA ASP A 75 3.88 17.55 2.21
C ASP A 75 4.37 17.60 3.67
N SER A 76 5.31 18.51 3.94
CA SER A 76 5.88 18.72 5.30
C SER A 76 6.36 17.43 5.96
N ILE A 77 6.94 16.53 5.15
CA ILE A 77 7.37 15.20 5.61
C ILE A 77 8.54 15.36 6.57
N GLN A 78 8.34 14.93 7.81
CA GLN A 78 9.37 14.83 8.83
C GLN A 78 9.63 13.37 9.15
N VAL A 79 10.90 12.97 9.07
CA VAL A 79 11.34 11.61 9.39
C VAL A 79 12.17 11.65 10.67
N ASP A 80 11.63 11.08 11.74
CA ASP A 80 12.39 10.88 12.98
C ASP A 80 12.94 9.45 13.01
N LYS A 81 14.23 9.35 12.72
CA LYS A 81 14.94 8.07 12.69
C LYS A 81 15.10 7.45 14.09
N SER A 82 15.12 8.27 15.14
CA SER A 82 15.30 7.80 16.52
C SER A 82 14.02 7.16 17.06
N LEU A 83 12.86 7.72 16.67
CA LEU A 83 11.55 7.19 17.04
C LEU A 83 10.98 6.19 16.02
N GLY A 84 11.60 6.07 14.84
CA GLY A 84 11.09 5.22 13.76
C GLY A 84 9.78 5.74 13.19
N THR A 85 9.59 7.06 13.14
CA THR A 85 8.32 7.68 12.76
C THR A 85 8.46 8.61 11.55
N ILE A 86 7.35 8.74 10.83
CA ILE A 86 7.17 9.74 9.78
C ILE A 86 5.91 10.52 10.14
N SER A 87 6.01 11.84 10.12
CA SER A 87 4.85 12.73 10.23
C SER A 87 4.75 13.52 8.94
N ALA A 88 3.55 13.67 8.40
CA ALA A 88 3.32 14.44 7.18
C ALA A 88 1.96 15.10 7.20
N LEU A 89 1.80 16.13 6.37
CA LEU A 89 0.57 16.90 6.22
C LEU A 89 0.03 16.74 4.80
N GLN A 90 -1.28 16.78 4.64
CA GLN A 90 -1.91 16.86 3.34
C GLN A 90 -2.94 17.98 3.37
N GLU A 91 -3.01 18.77 2.30
CA GLU A 91 -3.91 19.93 2.21
C GLU A 91 -4.63 19.88 0.86
N VAL A 92 -5.72 19.11 0.80
CA VAL A 92 -6.44 18.84 -0.46
C VAL A 92 -7.50 19.88 -0.81
N THR A 93 -7.81 20.83 0.08
CA THR A 93 -9.00 21.71 -0.04
C THR A 93 -8.69 23.19 -0.21
N GLY A 94 -7.43 23.62 -0.08
CA GLY A 94 -7.05 25.04 -0.05
C GLY A 94 -7.61 25.82 1.15
N SER A 95 -8.10 25.12 2.18
CA SER A 95 -8.73 25.72 3.37
C SER A 95 -7.73 26.07 4.47
N GLY A 96 -6.45 25.72 4.31
CA GLY A 96 -5.43 25.90 5.35
C GLY A 96 -5.60 24.97 6.55
N ARG A 97 -6.43 23.93 6.41
CA ARG A 97 -6.70 22.92 7.45
C ARG A 97 -6.14 21.57 6.99
N PRO A 98 -4.84 21.29 7.23
CA PRO A 98 -4.24 20.07 6.76
C PRO A 98 -4.74 18.85 7.52
N GLN A 99 -4.87 17.74 6.81
CA GLN A 99 -4.97 16.42 7.41
C GLN A 99 -3.58 15.93 7.83
N THR A 100 -3.51 15.13 8.89
CA THR A 100 -2.24 14.68 9.45
C THR A 100 -2.07 13.19 9.22
N LEU A 101 -0.90 12.80 8.71
CA LEU A 101 -0.46 11.41 8.60
C LEU A 101 0.66 11.15 9.59
N ARG A 102 0.57 10.03 10.30
CA ARG A 102 1.66 9.48 11.10
C ARG A 102 1.89 8.02 10.71
N VAL A 103 3.14 7.71 10.39
CA VAL A 103 3.61 6.34 10.14
C VAL A 103 4.62 5.97 11.22
N THR A 104 4.57 4.74 11.70
CA THR A 104 5.53 4.20 12.67
C THR A 104 6.05 2.86 12.17
N ALA A 105 7.36 2.71 12.14
CA ALA A 105 8.06 1.49 11.76
C ALA A 105 8.82 0.97 12.99
N ARG A 106 8.36 -0.15 13.56
CA ARG A 106 8.93 -0.73 14.77
C ARG A 106 9.32 -2.19 14.58
N ALA A 107 10.39 -2.64 15.23
CA ALA A 107 10.81 -4.03 15.17
C ALA A 107 9.70 -4.96 15.69
N SER A 108 9.47 -6.06 14.99
CA SER A 108 8.49 -7.08 15.37
C SER A 108 8.95 -8.45 14.87
N GLY A 109 9.43 -9.29 15.78
CA GLY A 109 10.05 -10.57 15.44
C GLY A 109 11.22 -10.37 14.46
N LYS A 110 11.19 -11.10 13.34
CA LYS A 110 12.19 -10.98 12.25
C LYS A 110 11.86 -9.87 11.24
N GLY A 111 10.85 -9.05 11.48
CA GLY A 111 10.39 -8.02 10.56
C GLY A 111 10.16 -6.66 11.22
N THR A 112 9.50 -5.80 10.47
CA THR A 112 9.09 -4.47 10.92
C THR A 112 7.57 -4.39 10.84
N ARG A 113 6.93 -4.10 11.97
CA ARG A 113 5.53 -3.72 11.98
C ARG A 113 5.43 -2.24 11.59
N VAL A 114 4.58 -1.96 10.61
CA VAL A 114 4.28 -0.62 10.14
C VAL A 114 2.85 -0.30 10.53
N ASP A 115 2.67 0.74 11.35
CA ASP A 115 1.36 1.27 11.72
C ASP A 115 1.19 2.65 11.04
N ILE A 116 0.04 2.89 10.42
CA ILE A 116 -0.31 4.18 9.80
C ILE A 116 -1.59 4.71 10.45
N VAL A 117 -1.58 5.99 10.80
CA VAL A 117 -2.73 6.74 11.27
C VAL A 117 -2.89 7.99 10.41
N PHE A 118 -4.06 8.15 9.82
CA PHE A 118 -4.45 9.34 9.07
C PHE A 118 -5.65 10.00 9.76
N THR A 119 -5.53 11.28 10.07
CA THR A 119 -6.56 12.04 10.78
C THR A 119 -7.03 13.20 9.91
N VAL A 120 -8.34 13.21 9.66
CA VAL A 120 -9.06 14.25 8.92
C VAL A 120 -9.78 15.14 9.92
N GLN A 121 -9.67 16.45 9.75
CA GLN A 121 -10.26 17.42 10.66
C GLN A 121 -11.80 17.43 10.56
N PRO A 122 -12.51 17.85 11.62
CA PRO A 122 -13.96 18.00 11.57
C PRO A 122 -14.41 18.91 10.41
N GLY A 123 -15.50 18.53 9.72
CA GLY A 123 -16.01 19.26 8.55
C GLY A 123 -15.27 19.00 7.24
N GLN A 124 -14.33 18.05 7.21
CA GLN A 124 -13.72 17.53 5.99
C GLN A 124 -14.11 16.05 5.81
N ILE A 125 -14.12 15.59 4.56
CA ILE A 125 -14.44 14.21 4.19
C ILE A 125 -13.25 13.62 3.45
N ALA A 126 -12.84 12.41 3.84
CA ALA A 126 -12.00 11.55 3.02
C ALA A 126 -12.78 10.27 2.72
N GLU A 127 -12.76 9.85 1.46
CA GLU A 127 -13.43 8.63 1.04
C GLU A 127 -12.68 7.41 1.60
N GLU A 128 -13.41 6.48 2.21
CA GLU A 128 -12.80 5.42 3.03
C GLU A 128 -11.99 4.44 2.18
N ASN A 129 -12.47 4.03 1.00
CA ASN A 129 -11.77 3.05 0.17
C ASN A 129 -10.48 3.61 -0.43
N GLY A 130 -10.52 4.86 -0.90
CA GLY A 130 -9.38 5.60 -1.39
C GLY A 130 -8.34 5.80 -0.29
N THR A 131 -8.78 6.19 0.91
CA THR A 131 -7.90 6.31 2.08
C THR A 131 -7.25 4.97 2.44
N ARG A 132 -8.03 3.88 2.45
CA ARG A 132 -7.53 2.52 2.69
C ARG A 132 -6.51 2.11 1.65
N ALA A 133 -6.80 2.33 0.36
CA ALA A 133 -5.92 1.99 -0.74
C ALA A 133 -4.60 2.78 -0.68
N ALA A 134 -4.67 4.08 -0.41
CA ALA A 134 -3.53 4.97 -0.21
C ALA A 134 -2.63 4.51 0.95
N MET A 135 -3.21 4.27 2.12
CA MET A 135 -2.46 3.77 3.29
C MET A 135 -1.79 2.43 3.00
N CYS A 136 -2.48 1.50 2.34
CA CYS A 136 -1.88 0.22 1.98
C CYS A 136 -0.81 0.32 0.90
N LYS A 137 -0.95 1.25 -0.04
CA LYS A 137 0.09 1.57 -1.04
C LYS A 137 1.35 2.10 -0.36
N ILE A 138 1.21 3.01 0.61
CA ILE A 138 2.35 3.52 1.41
C ILE A 138 3.05 2.37 2.13
N ILE A 139 2.33 1.50 2.84
CA ILE A 139 2.94 0.33 3.50
C ILE A 139 3.65 -0.58 2.48
N SER A 140 3.03 -0.81 1.31
CA SER A 140 3.61 -1.68 0.27
C SER A 140 4.92 -1.15 -0.31
N SER A 141 5.17 0.17 -0.24
CA SER A 141 6.41 0.78 -0.71
C SER A 141 7.66 0.24 0.01
N ALA A 142 7.51 -0.22 1.25
CA ALA A 142 8.59 -0.79 2.05
C ALA A 142 8.91 -2.25 1.74
N ARG A 143 8.10 -2.91 0.89
CA ARG A 143 8.31 -4.31 0.49
C ARG A 143 9.25 -4.47 -0.70
N ARG A 144 9.60 -3.36 -1.35
CA ARG A 144 10.47 -3.34 -2.55
C ARG A 144 11.91 -3.03 -2.19
#